data_AF-A0A328AP54-F1
#
_entry.id   AF-A0A328AP54-F1
#
_cell.length_a   1.000
_cell.length_b   1.000
_cell.length_c   1.000
_cell.angle_alpha   90.00
_cell.angle_beta   90.00
_cell.angle_gamma   90.00
#
_symmetry.space_group_name_H-M   'P 1'
#
loop_
_entity.id
_entity.type
_entity.pdbx_description
1 polymer ?
#
loop_
_entity_poly.entity_id
_entity_poly.type
_entity_poly.pdbx_seq_one_letter_code
_entity_poly.pdbx_strand_id
1 'polypeptide(L)'
;MPDKPLSFQGLILKLHDYWSRQGCVILQPHDVEVGAGTLHPATVLRALGPKPWRAAYVQPSRRPADGRYGENPNRLQHYYQYQVILKPNPPDLQDLYLGSLEAIGLDTRLHDIRFVEDDWENPTVGAWGLGWEVWCDGMEVTQYTYFQQVGGLDVSPVAGELTYGLERLAMYLQGVNHFTELAFNDPDGPAPMTYGEVFLENERQQSEANFHLYDVATLKRQFEDMERVVPELLKGRGPQGQITVLPAYDHVLKASHLFNLMDARGAIAVAERQSYIGRIRDLTKMCAEAWVANEGGNA
;
A
#
# COMPACT_ATOMS: atom_id res chain seq x y z
N MET A 1 -18.98 -14.76 -27.27
CA MET A 1 -17.53 -14.49 -27.38
C MET A 1 -17.06 -14.28 -25.96
N PRO A 2 -15.90 -14.78 -25.51
CA PRO A 2 -15.37 -14.29 -24.24
C PRO A 2 -15.27 -12.75 -24.37
N ASP A 3 -15.80 -12.04 -23.38
CA ASP A 3 -15.71 -10.59 -23.37
C ASP A 3 -14.24 -10.18 -23.45
N LYS A 4 -13.95 -9.12 -24.21
CA LYS A 4 -12.59 -8.60 -24.35
C LYS A 4 -12.02 -8.29 -22.95
N PRO A 5 -10.80 -8.74 -22.61
CA PRO A 5 -10.23 -8.51 -21.29
C PRO A 5 -10.04 -7.01 -21.04
N LEU A 6 -10.16 -6.60 -19.77
CA LEU A 6 -9.97 -5.20 -19.37
C LEU A 6 -8.49 -4.78 -19.55
N SER A 7 -8.28 -3.55 -20.03
CA SER A 7 -6.98 -2.89 -19.92
C SER A 7 -6.66 -2.58 -18.45
N PHE A 8 -5.39 -2.28 -18.13
CA PHE A 8 -4.97 -1.97 -16.77
C PHE A 8 -5.77 -0.81 -16.16
N GLN A 9 -5.93 0.30 -16.90
CA GLN A 9 -6.78 1.40 -16.44
C GLN A 9 -8.26 1.02 -16.35
N GLY A 10 -8.74 0.13 -17.24
CA GLY A 10 -10.12 -0.36 -17.22
C GLY A 10 -10.42 -1.18 -15.97
N LEU A 11 -9.47 -2.02 -15.54
CA LEU A 11 -9.52 -2.77 -14.30
C LEU A 11 -9.64 -1.82 -13.10
N ILE A 12 -8.80 -0.80 -13.01
CA ILE A 12 -8.83 0.20 -11.92
C ILE A 12 -10.19 0.90 -11.86
N LEU A 13 -10.70 1.39 -13.00
CA LEU A 13 -12.00 2.06 -13.06
C LEU A 13 -13.14 1.13 -12.64
N LYS A 14 -13.05 -0.15 -12.99
CA LYS A 14 -14.04 -1.16 -12.60
C LYS A 14 -14.03 -1.42 -11.09
N LEU A 15 -12.85 -1.52 -10.47
CA LEU A 15 -12.74 -1.63 -9.01
C LEU A 15 -13.26 -0.38 -8.29
N HIS A 16 -12.98 0.82 -8.82
CA HIS A 16 -13.56 2.06 -8.28
C HIS A 16 -15.09 2.07 -8.33
N ASP A 17 -15.69 1.71 -9.47
CA ASP A 17 -17.15 1.58 -9.59
C ASP A 17 -17.70 0.54 -8.60
N TYR A 18 -17.07 -0.64 -8.52
CA TYR A 18 -17.50 -1.71 -7.61
C TYR A 18 -17.51 -1.25 -6.15
N TRP A 19 -16.36 -0.78 -5.64
CA TRP A 19 -16.23 -0.39 -4.24
C TRP A 19 -17.01 0.88 -3.88
N SER A 20 -17.21 1.78 -4.84
CA SER A 20 -18.12 2.93 -4.68
C SER A 20 -19.56 2.45 -4.40
N ARG A 21 -20.04 1.43 -5.13
CA ARG A 21 -21.37 0.83 -4.89
C ARG A 21 -21.46 0.10 -3.55
N GLN A 22 -20.34 -0.39 -3.01
CA GLN A 22 -20.27 -0.94 -1.65
C GLN A 22 -20.21 0.13 -0.56
N GLY A 23 -20.30 1.42 -0.91
CA GLY A 23 -20.33 2.52 0.05
C GLY A 23 -18.95 2.99 0.50
N CYS A 24 -17.87 2.65 -0.23
CA CYS A 24 -16.55 3.21 0.02
C CYS A 24 -16.44 4.63 -0.52
N VAL A 25 -15.79 5.50 0.25
CA VAL A 25 -15.25 6.75 -0.29
C VAL A 25 -14.08 6.40 -1.21
N ILE A 26 -14.18 6.82 -2.48
CA ILE A 26 -13.08 6.62 -3.44
C ILE A 26 -12.04 7.72 -3.26
N LEU A 27 -10.87 7.37 -2.73
CA LEU A 27 -9.78 8.31 -2.49
C LEU A 27 -8.78 8.33 -3.65
N GLN A 28 -7.91 9.34 -3.60
CA GLN A 28 -6.75 9.46 -4.46
C GLN A 28 -5.52 8.85 -3.76
N PRO A 29 -4.48 8.48 -4.52
CA PRO A 29 -3.18 8.13 -3.96
C PRO A 29 -2.66 9.20 -2.98
N HIS A 30 -1.96 8.75 -1.94
CA HIS A 30 -1.19 9.68 -1.10
C HIS A 30 -0.01 10.25 -1.89
N ASP A 31 0.32 11.52 -1.67
CA ASP A 31 1.31 12.28 -2.43
C ASP A 31 2.74 12.20 -1.85
N VAL A 32 2.94 11.36 -0.83
CA VAL A 32 4.25 11.00 -0.26
C VAL A 32 4.58 9.54 -0.62
N GLU A 33 5.86 9.22 -0.85
CA GLU A 33 6.28 7.85 -1.13
C GLU A 33 5.92 6.90 0.01
N VAL A 34 5.21 5.81 -0.32
CA VAL A 34 4.85 4.74 0.61
C VAL A 34 5.13 3.37 0.00
N GLY A 35 5.42 2.37 0.85
CA GLY A 35 5.72 0.99 0.41
C GLY A 35 4.49 0.09 0.23
N ALA A 36 3.32 0.55 0.69
CA ALA A 36 2.02 -0.11 0.56
C ALA A 36 0.87 0.88 0.84
N GLY A 37 -0.33 0.57 0.36
CA GLY A 37 -1.60 1.23 0.67
C GLY A 37 -1.88 1.30 2.17
N THR A 38 -1.45 0.30 2.93
CA THR A 38 -1.57 0.29 4.39
C THR A 38 -0.99 1.55 5.04
N LEU A 39 0.14 2.07 4.52
CA LEU A 39 0.83 3.21 5.11
C LEU A 39 0.11 4.54 4.84
N HIS A 40 -0.85 4.61 3.91
CA HIS A 40 -1.62 5.82 3.67
C HIS A 40 -2.37 6.22 4.96
N PRO A 41 -2.40 7.51 5.35
CA PRO A 41 -3.16 7.98 6.51
C PRO A 41 -4.63 7.52 6.55
N ALA A 42 -5.23 7.30 5.37
CA ALA A 42 -6.60 6.83 5.22
C ALA A 42 -6.80 5.35 5.57
N THR A 43 -5.72 4.59 5.78
CA THR A 43 -5.75 3.22 6.32
C THR A 43 -5.20 3.19 7.74
N VAL A 44 -3.89 3.40 7.91
CA VAL A 44 -3.21 3.25 9.21
C VAL A 44 -3.82 4.07 10.35
N LEU A 45 -4.04 5.38 10.16
CA LEU A 45 -4.60 6.23 11.22
C LEU A 45 -6.12 6.02 11.32
N ARG A 46 -6.82 5.90 10.20
CA ARG A 46 -8.29 5.70 10.20
C ARG A 46 -8.72 4.33 10.72
N ALA A 47 -7.83 3.33 10.74
CA ALA A 47 -8.05 2.06 11.41
C ALA A 47 -8.23 2.26 12.93
N LEU A 48 -7.63 3.30 13.53
CA LEU A 48 -7.71 3.60 14.95
C LEU A 48 -8.92 4.46 15.34
N GLY A 49 -9.36 4.36 16.60
CA GLY A 49 -10.47 5.12 17.17
C GLY A 49 -11.86 4.55 16.84
N PRO A 50 -12.95 5.05 17.44
CA PRO A 50 -14.27 4.43 17.34
C PRO A 50 -15.01 4.72 16.02
N LYS A 51 -14.57 5.71 15.24
CA LYS A 51 -15.34 6.18 14.08
C LYS A 51 -15.32 5.14 12.95
N PRO A 52 -16.50 4.79 12.37
CA PRO A 52 -16.55 3.91 11.22
C PRO A 52 -15.89 4.58 10.00
N TRP A 53 -15.35 3.75 9.11
CA TRP A 53 -14.62 4.20 7.94
C TRP A 53 -14.67 3.17 6.82
N ARG A 54 -15.02 3.61 5.61
CA ARG A 54 -14.99 2.76 4.40
C ARG A 54 -14.35 3.54 3.28
N ALA A 55 -13.20 3.08 2.79
CA ALA A 55 -12.49 3.73 1.71
C ALA A 55 -11.86 2.73 0.76
N ALA A 56 -11.73 3.13 -0.51
CA ALA A 56 -11.06 2.36 -1.54
C ALA A 56 -10.26 3.31 -2.44
N TYR A 57 -9.05 2.92 -2.85
CA TYR A 57 -8.17 3.76 -3.65
C TYR A 57 -7.03 2.98 -4.29
N VAL A 58 -6.44 3.57 -5.32
CA VAL A 58 -5.16 3.10 -5.85
C VAL A 58 -4.03 3.69 -5.01
N GLN A 59 -3.02 2.91 -4.66
CA GLN A 59 -1.77 3.38 -4.08
C GLN A 59 -0.58 2.92 -4.94
N PRO A 60 0.06 3.82 -5.70
CA PRO A 60 1.39 3.60 -6.23
C PRO A 60 2.35 3.40 -5.06
N SER A 61 3.00 2.24 -5.03
CA SER A 61 3.80 1.76 -3.92
C SER A 61 5.25 1.60 -4.36
N ARG A 62 6.19 2.14 -3.56
CA ARG A 62 7.63 2.08 -3.82
C ARG A 62 8.33 1.15 -2.84
N ARG A 63 8.96 0.11 -3.36
CA ARG A 63 9.82 -0.83 -2.65
C ARG A 63 11.21 -0.85 -3.30
N PRO A 64 12.11 0.07 -2.92
CA PRO A 64 13.43 0.23 -3.56
C PRO A 64 14.23 -1.08 -3.74
N ALA A 65 14.22 -1.97 -2.74
CA ALA A 65 14.93 -3.25 -2.79
C ALA A 65 14.36 -4.26 -3.81
N ASP A 66 13.13 -4.05 -4.27
CA ASP A 66 12.46 -4.92 -5.24
C ASP A 66 12.82 -4.59 -6.69
N GLY A 67 13.63 -3.56 -6.95
CA GLY A 67 14.02 -3.17 -8.30
C GLY A 67 14.72 -4.29 -9.07
N ARG A 68 14.35 -4.50 -10.33
CA ARG A 68 14.96 -5.55 -11.19
C ARG A 68 15.29 -5.06 -12.60
N TYR A 69 15.48 -3.75 -12.78
CA TYR A 69 15.83 -3.14 -14.08
C TYR A 69 14.84 -3.44 -15.23
N GLY A 70 13.63 -3.90 -14.88
CA GLY A 70 12.62 -4.36 -15.84
C GLY A 70 12.91 -5.73 -16.47
N GLU A 71 13.87 -6.49 -15.95
CA GLU A 71 14.23 -7.83 -16.45
C GLU A 71 13.41 -8.95 -15.79
N ASN A 72 12.83 -8.69 -14.61
CA ASN A 72 11.96 -9.64 -13.94
C ASN A 72 10.50 -9.45 -14.37
N PRO A 73 9.76 -10.52 -14.70
CA PRO A 73 8.38 -10.42 -15.17
C PRO A 73 7.37 -9.91 -14.13
N ASN A 74 7.66 -10.12 -12.83
CA ASN A 74 6.66 -10.01 -11.77
C ASN A 74 7.12 -9.18 -10.56
N ARG A 75 8.35 -8.66 -10.57
CA ARG A 75 8.92 -7.90 -9.45
C ARG A 75 9.39 -6.52 -9.91
N LEU A 76 8.87 -5.49 -9.25
CA LEU A 76 9.03 -4.08 -9.59
C LEU A 76 9.38 -3.28 -8.34
N GLN A 77 10.25 -2.26 -8.44
CA GLN A 77 10.40 -1.31 -7.33
C GLN A 77 9.21 -0.36 -7.20
N HIS A 78 8.43 -0.15 -8.27
CA HIS A 78 7.22 0.67 -8.27
C HIS A 78 6.07 -0.08 -8.94
N TYR A 79 4.97 -0.26 -8.22
CA TYR A 79 3.79 -0.96 -8.69
C TYR A 79 2.52 -0.38 -8.05
N TYR A 80 1.35 -0.74 -8.56
CA TYR A 80 0.07 -0.24 -8.07
C TYR A 80 -0.63 -1.28 -7.21
N GLN A 81 -0.91 -0.89 -5.98
CA GLN A 81 -1.89 -1.59 -5.16
C GLN A 81 -3.26 -0.98 -5.38
N TYR A 82 -4.31 -1.81 -5.33
CA TYR A 82 -5.64 -1.33 -5.00
C TYR A 82 -5.89 -1.63 -3.54
N GLN A 83 -6.30 -0.63 -2.78
CA GLN A 83 -6.41 -0.69 -1.34
C GLN A 83 -7.86 -0.48 -0.95
N VAL A 84 -8.37 -1.33 -0.05
CA VAL A 84 -9.69 -1.21 0.55
C VAL A 84 -9.55 -1.34 2.06
N ILE A 85 -10.21 -0.45 2.79
CA ILE A 85 -10.37 -0.55 4.25
C ILE A 85 -11.84 -0.44 4.60
N LEU A 86 -12.34 -1.39 5.39
CA LEU A 86 -13.71 -1.44 5.88
C LEU A 86 -13.70 -1.58 7.40
N LYS A 87 -14.22 -0.56 8.09
CA LYS A 87 -14.28 -0.44 9.53
C LYS A 87 -15.69 -0.03 9.97
N PRO A 88 -16.40 -0.84 10.76
CA PRO A 88 -16.00 -2.18 11.22
C PRO A 88 -15.88 -3.17 10.05
N ASN A 89 -15.12 -4.24 10.27
CA ASN A 89 -15.05 -5.36 9.36
C ASN A 89 -16.47 -5.96 9.11
N PRO A 90 -16.94 -6.06 7.87
CA PRO A 90 -18.24 -6.65 7.59
C PRO A 90 -18.17 -8.19 7.62
N PRO A 91 -19.26 -8.88 8.00
CA PRO A 91 -19.28 -10.35 8.13
C PRO A 91 -19.14 -11.06 6.78
N ASP A 92 -19.45 -10.38 5.67
CA ASP A 92 -19.42 -10.86 4.29
C ASP A 92 -18.20 -10.34 3.51
N LEU A 93 -17.12 -9.92 4.18
CA LEU A 93 -15.96 -9.34 3.50
C LEU A 93 -15.35 -10.27 2.43
N GLN A 94 -15.36 -11.59 2.67
CA GLN A 94 -14.90 -12.56 1.68
C GLN A 94 -15.78 -12.56 0.41
N ASP A 95 -17.11 -12.50 0.56
CA ASP A 95 -18.04 -12.45 -0.57
C ASP A 95 -17.90 -11.14 -1.35
N LEU A 96 -17.71 -10.01 -0.64
CA LEU A 96 -17.42 -8.72 -1.27
C LEU A 96 -16.11 -8.76 -2.08
N TYR A 97 -15.08 -9.41 -1.55
CA TYR A 97 -13.83 -9.59 -2.26
C TYR A 97 -14.01 -10.45 -3.52
N LEU A 98 -14.65 -11.62 -3.42
CA LEU A 98 -14.89 -12.50 -4.56
C LEU A 98 -15.76 -11.82 -5.63
N GLY A 99 -16.80 -11.09 -5.22
CA GLY A 99 -17.62 -10.30 -6.12
C GLY A 99 -16.84 -9.18 -6.83
N SER A 100 -15.80 -8.63 -6.20
CA SER A 100 -14.90 -7.66 -6.84
C SER A 100 -14.03 -8.30 -7.94
N LEU A 101 -13.60 -9.55 -7.75
CA LEU A 101 -12.85 -10.32 -8.76
C LEU A 101 -13.75 -10.67 -9.96
N GLU A 102 -14.98 -11.12 -9.70
CA GLU A 102 -15.97 -11.35 -10.76
C GLU A 102 -16.28 -10.07 -11.54
N ALA A 103 -16.38 -8.92 -10.84
CA ALA A 103 -16.66 -7.63 -11.46
C ALA A 103 -15.56 -7.20 -12.45
N ILE A 104 -14.29 -7.54 -12.21
CA ILE A 104 -13.19 -7.27 -13.13
C ILE A 104 -13.02 -8.35 -14.22
N GLY A 105 -13.88 -9.37 -14.23
CA GLY A 105 -13.91 -10.42 -15.25
C GLY A 105 -13.12 -11.68 -14.90
N LEU A 106 -12.67 -11.85 -13.64
CA LEU A 106 -12.01 -13.06 -13.20
C LEU A 106 -13.09 -14.12 -12.84
N ASP A 107 -13.28 -15.12 -13.70
CA ASP A 107 -14.23 -16.21 -13.43
C ASP A 107 -13.63 -17.19 -12.41
N THR A 108 -14.12 -17.14 -11.17
CA THR A 108 -13.68 -17.97 -10.05
C THR A 108 -13.95 -19.47 -10.26
N ARG A 109 -14.69 -19.87 -11.30
CA ARG A 109 -14.87 -21.28 -11.68
C ARG A 109 -13.79 -21.79 -12.61
N LEU A 110 -13.09 -20.89 -13.29
CA LEU A 110 -11.99 -21.19 -14.22
C LEU A 110 -10.62 -21.03 -13.55
N HIS A 111 -10.55 -20.23 -12.49
CA HIS A 111 -9.34 -19.96 -11.73
C HIS A 111 -9.40 -20.58 -10.33
N ASP A 112 -8.29 -21.18 -9.90
CA ASP A 112 -8.14 -21.78 -8.57
C ASP A 112 -7.79 -20.70 -7.55
N ILE A 113 -8.83 -20.16 -6.88
CA ILE A 113 -8.70 -19.16 -5.82
C ILE A 113 -8.55 -19.84 -4.45
N ARG A 114 -7.42 -19.61 -3.78
CA ARG A 114 -7.13 -20.18 -2.46
C ARG A 114 -6.82 -19.10 -1.46
N PHE A 115 -7.42 -19.21 -0.27
CA PHE A 115 -7.10 -18.41 0.90
C PHE A 115 -6.12 -19.21 1.75
N VAL A 116 -4.86 -18.80 1.74
CA VAL A 116 -3.78 -19.44 2.51
C VAL A 116 -3.57 -18.61 3.76
N GLU A 117 -3.73 -19.22 4.94
CA GLU A 117 -3.57 -18.51 6.22
C GLU A 117 -2.16 -17.90 6.30
N ASP A 118 -2.12 -16.60 6.57
CA ASP A 118 -0.89 -15.85 6.79
C ASP A 118 -1.16 -14.66 7.70
N ASP A 119 -0.31 -14.50 8.72
CA ASP A 119 -0.38 -13.34 9.60
C ASP A 119 0.41 -12.20 8.97
N TRP A 120 -0.23 -11.04 8.83
CA TRP A 120 0.43 -9.88 8.25
C TRP A 120 1.03 -9.00 9.36
N GLU A 121 2.30 -8.63 9.20
CA GLU A 121 2.98 -7.66 10.07
C GLU A 121 3.72 -6.61 9.25
N ASN A 122 3.60 -5.36 9.69
CA ASN A 122 4.50 -4.29 9.29
C ASN A 122 5.14 -3.64 10.54
N PRO A 123 6.42 -3.97 10.83
CA PRO A 123 7.05 -3.55 12.06
C PRO A 123 7.38 -2.05 12.09
N THR A 124 7.48 -1.36 10.94
CA THR A 124 7.79 0.08 10.91
C THR A 124 6.61 0.93 11.36
N VAL A 125 5.37 0.47 11.13
CA VAL A 125 4.16 1.15 11.61
C VAL A 125 3.56 0.47 12.85
N GLY A 126 4.24 -0.55 13.39
CA GLY A 126 3.75 -1.31 14.54
C GLY A 126 2.34 -1.87 14.31
N ALA A 127 2.07 -2.31 13.08
CA ALA A 127 0.78 -2.83 12.68
C ALA A 127 0.88 -4.32 12.43
N TRP A 128 -0.12 -5.07 12.89
CA TRP A 128 -0.26 -6.48 12.57
C TRP A 128 -1.73 -6.90 12.59
N GLY A 129 -2.02 -8.00 11.90
CA GLY A 129 -3.35 -8.55 11.80
C GLY A 129 -3.34 -10.02 11.38
N LEU A 130 -4.44 -10.70 11.68
CA LEU A 130 -4.70 -12.06 11.18
C LEU A 130 -5.21 -11.96 9.75
N GLY A 131 -4.90 -12.92 8.89
CA GLY A 131 -5.26 -12.79 7.50
C GLY A 131 -5.05 -14.01 6.63
N TRP A 132 -5.10 -13.74 5.33
CA TRP A 132 -4.79 -14.70 4.29
C TRP A 132 -4.04 -14.01 3.16
N GLU A 133 -3.09 -14.72 2.59
CA GLU A 133 -2.69 -14.50 1.20
C GLU A 133 -3.74 -15.16 0.31
N VAL A 134 -4.25 -14.41 -0.67
CA VAL A 134 -5.12 -14.96 -1.70
C VAL A 134 -4.29 -15.28 -2.93
N TRP A 135 -4.26 -16.57 -3.26
CA TRP A 135 -3.56 -17.12 -4.42
C TRP A 135 -4.55 -17.41 -5.54
N CYS A 136 -4.20 -17.00 -6.76
CA CYS A 136 -4.92 -17.31 -8.00
C CYS A 136 -3.97 -18.08 -8.91
N ASP A 137 -4.31 -19.32 -9.28
CA ASP A 137 -3.51 -20.17 -10.18
C ASP A 137 -2.01 -20.22 -9.83
N GLY A 138 -1.70 -20.28 -8.53
CA GLY A 138 -0.32 -20.41 -8.05
C GLY A 138 0.48 -19.11 -7.95
N MET A 139 -0.14 -17.93 -8.06
CA MET A 139 0.47 -16.64 -7.69
C MET A 139 -0.41 -15.88 -6.70
N GLU A 140 0.21 -15.32 -5.68
CA GLU A 140 -0.43 -14.41 -4.73
C GLU A 140 -0.91 -13.13 -5.45
N VAL A 141 -2.19 -12.80 -5.34
CA VAL A 141 -2.82 -11.65 -6.02
C VAL A 141 -3.43 -10.63 -5.06
N THR A 142 -3.63 -10.99 -3.79
CA THR A 142 -4.22 -10.09 -2.79
C THR A 142 -3.75 -10.48 -1.38
N GLN A 143 -3.43 -9.48 -0.57
CA GLN A 143 -3.34 -9.64 0.89
C GLN A 143 -4.69 -9.29 1.52
N TYR A 144 -5.15 -10.15 2.42
CA TYR A 144 -6.36 -9.99 3.21
C TYR A 144 -5.96 -9.89 4.68
N THR A 145 -6.31 -8.80 5.38
CA THR A 145 -5.87 -8.59 6.77
C THR A 145 -6.99 -8.06 7.66
N TYR A 146 -7.14 -8.60 8.87
CA TYR A 146 -7.94 -8.05 9.95
C TYR A 146 -7.02 -7.40 10.99
N PHE A 147 -6.96 -6.07 11.00
CA PHE A 147 -6.05 -5.37 11.91
C PHE A 147 -6.39 -5.67 13.37
N GLN A 148 -5.37 -6.14 14.10
CA GLN A 148 -5.43 -6.31 15.55
C GLN A 148 -4.75 -5.11 16.24
N GLN A 149 -3.62 -4.65 15.71
CA GLN A 149 -2.93 -3.47 16.21
C GLN A 149 -2.43 -2.57 15.09
N VAL A 150 -2.34 -1.27 15.38
CA VAL A 150 -1.66 -0.26 14.57
C VAL A 150 -0.95 0.73 15.49
N GLY A 151 0.32 1.06 15.22
CA GLY A 151 1.11 1.94 16.08
C GLY A 151 1.29 1.38 17.50
N GLY A 152 1.17 0.06 17.69
CA GLY A 152 1.15 -0.59 19.00
C GLY A 152 -0.11 -0.32 19.84
N LEU A 153 -1.18 0.21 19.22
CA LEU A 153 -2.49 0.38 19.84
C LEU A 153 -3.45 -0.67 19.27
N ASP A 154 -4.33 -1.22 20.13
CA ASP A 154 -5.36 -2.16 19.70
C ASP A 154 -6.36 -1.47 18.76
N VAL A 155 -6.76 -2.16 17.69
CA VAL A 155 -7.75 -1.65 16.75
C VAL A 155 -9.15 -2.04 17.21
N SER A 156 -9.97 -1.04 17.56
CA SER A 156 -11.35 -1.23 17.95
C SER A 156 -12.25 -0.12 17.35
N PRO A 157 -13.30 -0.49 16.59
CA PRO A 157 -13.63 -1.84 16.12
C PRO A 157 -12.63 -2.35 15.07
N VAL A 158 -12.49 -3.69 14.95
CA VAL A 158 -11.62 -4.36 13.97
C VAL A 158 -11.90 -3.85 12.56
N ALA A 159 -10.84 -3.50 11.83
CA ALA A 159 -10.91 -3.07 10.44
C ALA A 159 -10.42 -4.20 9.52
N GLY A 160 -11.20 -4.49 8.48
CA GLY A 160 -10.79 -5.38 7.39
C GLY A 160 -10.06 -4.60 6.30
N GLU A 161 -8.95 -5.14 5.84
CA GLU A 161 -8.09 -4.62 4.79
C GLU A 161 -8.03 -5.61 3.63
N LEU A 162 -8.16 -5.09 2.40
CA LEU A 162 -7.86 -5.83 1.18
C LEU A 162 -6.84 -5.05 0.36
N THR A 163 -5.76 -5.70 -0.03
CA THR A 163 -4.68 -5.08 -0.81
C THR A 163 -4.38 -5.92 -2.04
N TYR A 164 -4.87 -5.46 -3.19
CA TYR A 164 -4.77 -6.16 -4.48
C TYR A 164 -3.46 -5.81 -5.18
N GLY A 165 -2.77 -6.81 -5.73
CA GLY A 165 -1.67 -6.59 -6.68
C GLY A 165 -2.19 -6.41 -8.10
N LEU A 166 -2.31 -5.17 -8.56
CA LEU A 166 -3.04 -4.85 -9.80
C LEU A 166 -2.37 -5.41 -11.04
N GLU A 167 -1.04 -5.34 -11.14
CA GLU A 167 -0.29 -5.88 -12.28
C GLU A 167 -0.48 -7.39 -12.38
N ARG A 168 -0.40 -8.11 -11.25
CA ARG A 168 -0.59 -9.56 -11.20
C ARG A 168 -2.00 -9.95 -11.66
N LEU A 169 -3.03 -9.26 -11.16
CA LEU A 169 -4.42 -9.49 -11.59
C LEU A 169 -4.62 -9.18 -13.08
N ALA A 170 -4.07 -8.06 -13.56
CA ALA A 170 -4.16 -7.68 -14.97
C ALA A 170 -3.47 -8.70 -15.88
N MET A 171 -2.32 -9.26 -15.45
CA MET A 171 -1.58 -10.26 -16.21
C MET A 171 -2.40 -11.53 -16.41
N TYR A 172 -3.12 -11.99 -15.38
CA TYR A 172 -4.06 -13.10 -15.50
C TYR A 172 -5.21 -12.79 -16.46
N LEU A 173 -5.86 -11.64 -16.29
CA LEU A 173 -7.01 -11.27 -17.12
C LEU A 173 -6.64 -11.11 -18.61
N GLN A 174 -5.44 -10.60 -18.89
CA GLN A 174 -4.96 -10.39 -20.26
C GLN A 174 -4.19 -11.58 -20.83
N GLY A 175 -3.89 -12.60 -20.01
CA GLY A 175 -3.16 -13.81 -20.43
C GLY A 175 -1.71 -13.54 -20.84
N VAL A 176 -1.04 -12.58 -20.19
CA VAL A 176 0.37 -12.22 -20.45
C VAL A 176 1.27 -12.62 -19.29
N ASN A 177 2.55 -12.92 -19.58
CA ASN A 177 3.50 -13.44 -18.58
C ASN A 177 4.56 -12.42 -18.14
N HIS A 178 4.54 -11.21 -18.70
CA HIS A 178 5.46 -10.14 -18.34
C HIS A 178 4.72 -8.82 -18.20
N PHE A 179 4.98 -8.08 -17.12
CA PHE A 179 4.26 -6.82 -16.85
C PHE A 179 4.34 -5.82 -18.00
N THR A 180 5.45 -5.79 -18.76
CA THR A 180 5.64 -4.85 -19.89
C THR A 180 4.63 -5.06 -21.02
N GLU A 181 4.07 -6.27 -21.15
CA GLU A 181 3.13 -6.63 -22.23
C GLU A 181 1.68 -6.23 -21.90
N LEU A 182 1.40 -5.85 -20.64
CA LEU A 182 0.07 -5.43 -20.24
C LEU A 182 -0.41 -4.26 -21.08
N ALA A 183 -1.60 -4.38 -21.67
CA ALA A 183 -2.31 -3.25 -22.25
C ALA A 183 -2.68 -2.28 -21.13
N PHE A 184 -2.04 -1.10 -21.13
CA PHE A 184 -2.29 -0.06 -20.13
C PHE A 184 -3.65 0.58 -20.35
N ASN A 185 -3.94 0.95 -21.60
CA ASN A 185 -5.23 1.47 -22.06
C ASN A 185 -5.86 0.54 -23.12
N ASP A 186 -6.95 0.97 -23.76
CA ASP A 186 -7.62 0.16 -24.79
C ASP A 186 -6.70 -0.10 -26.00
N PRO A 187 -6.36 -1.37 -26.33
CA PRO A 187 -5.55 -1.72 -27.49
C PRO A 187 -6.14 -1.29 -28.84
N ASP A 188 -7.47 -1.13 -28.92
CA ASP A 188 -8.17 -0.69 -30.13
C ASP A 188 -8.41 0.83 -30.13
N GLY A 189 -7.87 1.54 -29.12
CA GLY A 189 -7.96 2.99 -29.00
C GLY A 189 -7.10 3.73 -30.03
N PRO A 190 -7.24 5.07 -30.13
CA PRO A 190 -6.48 5.87 -31.09
C PRO A 190 -4.98 5.96 -30.79
N ALA A 191 -4.56 5.64 -29.57
CA ALA A 191 -3.17 5.64 -29.11
C ALA A 191 -2.98 4.54 -28.05
N PRO A 192 -2.91 3.26 -28.46
CA PRO A 192 -2.72 2.16 -27.53
C PRO A 192 -1.35 2.24 -26.88
N MET A 193 -1.28 1.94 -25.58
CA MET A 193 -0.07 1.94 -24.78
C MET A 193 0.02 0.66 -23.97
N THR A 194 1.21 0.11 -23.88
CA THR A 194 1.57 -0.98 -22.98
C THR A 194 2.12 -0.43 -21.66
N TYR A 195 2.06 -1.22 -20.60
CA TYR A 195 2.66 -0.85 -19.32
C TYR A 195 4.18 -0.67 -19.45
N GLY A 196 4.83 -1.42 -20.35
CA GLY A 196 6.25 -1.27 -20.66
C GLY A 196 6.57 0.12 -21.23
N GLU A 197 5.76 0.63 -22.16
CA GLU A 197 5.92 1.99 -22.71
C GLU A 197 5.74 3.08 -21.64
N VAL A 198 4.93 2.81 -20.61
CA VAL A 198 4.69 3.77 -19.52
C VAL A 198 5.77 3.71 -18.42
N PHE A 199 6.23 2.51 -18.04
CA PHE A 199 7.01 2.31 -16.80
C PHE A 199 8.36 1.60 -16.93
N LEU A 200 8.70 0.97 -18.07
CA LEU A 200 9.95 0.21 -18.18
C LEU A 200 11.18 1.09 -17.92
N GLU A 201 11.18 2.29 -18.49
CA GLU A 201 12.30 3.23 -18.29
C GLU A 201 12.35 3.76 -16.85
N ASN A 202 11.20 3.99 -16.22
CA ASN A 202 11.14 4.34 -14.81
C ASN A 202 11.74 3.22 -13.94
N GLU A 203 11.40 1.96 -14.19
CA GLU A 203 11.93 0.82 -13.44
C GLU A 203 13.46 0.70 -13.57
N ARG A 204 14.00 0.95 -14.77
CA ARG A 204 15.46 0.96 -15.01
C ARG A 204 16.16 2.07 -14.25
N GLN A 205 15.71 3.31 -14.40
CA GLN A 205 16.34 4.47 -13.76
C GLN A 205 16.23 4.43 -12.24
N GLN A 206 15.06 4.03 -11.71
CA GLN A 206 14.87 3.89 -10.28
C GLN A 206 15.73 2.76 -9.71
N SER A 207 15.81 1.60 -10.38
CA SER A 207 16.68 0.50 -9.95
C SER A 207 18.15 0.96 -9.87
N GLU A 208 18.63 1.65 -10.91
CA GLU A 208 19.99 2.19 -10.94
C GLU A 208 20.26 3.16 -9.78
N ALA A 209 19.34 4.10 -9.55
CA ALA A 209 19.47 5.06 -8.47
C ALA A 209 19.43 4.39 -7.09
N ASN A 210 18.44 3.52 -6.85
CA ASN A 210 18.20 2.81 -5.60
C ASN A 210 19.40 1.95 -5.20
N PHE A 211 20.04 1.28 -6.16
CA PHE A 211 21.14 0.37 -5.88
C PHE A 211 22.50 1.02 -5.88
N HIS A 212 22.70 2.15 -6.58
CA HIS A 212 24.06 2.66 -6.81
C HIS A 212 24.25 4.14 -6.49
N LEU A 213 23.27 5.01 -6.75
CA LEU A 213 23.53 6.46 -6.86
C LEU A 213 23.16 7.28 -5.63
N TYR A 214 22.21 6.83 -4.80
CA TYR A 214 21.86 7.58 -3.60
C TYR A 214 23.03 7.66 -2.62
N ASP A 215 23.34 8.89 -2.17
CA ASP A 215 24.32 9.16 -1.12
C ASP A 215 23.74 8.82 0.26
N VAL A 216 24.20 7.72 0.83
CA VAL A 216 23.74 7.19 2.12
C VAL A 216 23.93 8.20 3.25
N ALA A 217 25.02 8.98 3.24
CA ALA A 217 25.27 9.96 4.30
C ALA A 217 24.20 11.06 4.31
N THR A 218 23.77 11.51 3.13
CA THR A 218 22.67 12.47 2.98
C THR A 218 21.32 11.87 3.38
N LEU A 219 21.01 10.66 2.94
CA LEU A 219 19.78 9.97 3.34
C LEU A 219 19.68 9.82 4.86
N LYS A 220 20.79 9.49 5.53
CA LYS A 220 20.85 9.37 6.99
C LYS A 220 20.56 10.70 7.69
N ARG A 221 21.16 11.82 7.24
CA ARG A 221 20.87 13.14 7.81
C ARG A 221 19.41 13.53 7.63
N GLN A 222 18.84 13.28 6.46
CA GLN A 222 17.42 13.54 6.19
C GLN A 222 16.51 12.68 7.07
N PHE A 223 16.87 11.42 7.31
CA PHE A 223 16.14 10.55 8.23
C PHE A 223 16.12 11.14 9.65
N GLU A 224 17.28 11.57 10.15
CA GLU A 224 17.43 12.21 11.47
C GLU A 224 16.63 13.53 11.56
N ASP A 225 16.57 14.30 10.48
CA ASP A 225 15.70 15.48 10.40
C ASP A 225 14.22 15.13 10.50
N MET A 226 13.75 14.08 9.80
CA MET A 226 12.35 13.65 9.89
C MET A 226 12.01 13.20 11.32
N GLU A 227 12.91 12.42 11.94
CA GLU A 227 12.73 11.96 13.32
C GLU A 227 12.61 13.12 14.32
N ARG A 228 13.41 14.18 14.15
CA ARG A 228 13.34 15.37 14.99
C ARG A 228 12.05 16.16 14.79
N VAL A 229 11.58 16.29 13.55
CA VAL A 229 10.42 17.13 13.20
C VAL A 229 9.08 16.56 13.69
N VAL A 230 8.90 15.24 13.66
CA VAL A 230 7.65 14.58 14.12
C VAL A 230 7.22 15.01 15.53
N PRO A 231 8.04 14.85 16.59
CA PRO A 231 7.65 15.26 17.94
C PRO A 231 7.48 16.78 18.08
N GLU A 232 8.24 17.58 17.32
CA GLU A 232 8.08 19.04 17.30
C GLU A 232 6.71 19.44 16.76
N LEU A 233 6.27 18.83 15.65
CA LEU A 233 4.94 19.05 15.07
C LEU A 233 3.83 18.59 16.02
N LEU A 234 3.96 17.41 16.64
CA LEU A 234 2.93 16.91 17.56
C LEU A 234 2.78 17.77 18.83
N LYS A 235 3.85 18.40 19.31
CA LYS A 235 3.83 19.33 20.46
C LYS A 235 3.43 20.75 20.07
N GLY A 236 3.79 21.18 18.87
CA GLY A 236 3.56 22.52 18.37
C GLY A 236 2.07 22.85 18.28
N ARG A 237 1.73 24.11 18.57
CA ARG A 237 0.37 24.64 18.40
C ARG A 237 0.47 25.98 17.71
N GLY A 238 -0.25 26.10 16.59
CA GLY A 238 -0.43 27.39 15.91
C GLY A 238 -1.48 28.27 16.62
N PRO A 239 -1.77 29.46 16.09
CA PRO A 239 -2.76 30.38 16.64
C PRO A 239 -4.16 29.75 16.84
N GLN A 240 -4.53 28.78 16.00
CA GLN A 240 -5.81 28.07 16.05
C GLN A 240 -5.81 26.86 17.01
N GLY A 241 -4.67 26.55 17.66
CA GLY A 241 -4.58 25.49 18.67
C GLY A 241 -4.78 24.05 18.18
N GLN A 242 -4.73 23.81 16.87
CA GLN A 242 -4.99 22.49 16.27
C GLN A 242 -3.87 21.48 16.55
N ILE A 243 -4.24 20.21 16.70
CA ILE A 243 -3.29 19.09 16.73
C ILE A 243 -2.93 18.72 15.28
N THR A 244 -1.64 18.61 14.99
CA THR A 244 -1.10 18.46 13.63
C THR A 244 -0.57 17.04 13.39
N VAL A 245 -1.43 16.03 13.59
CA VAL A 245 -1.04 14.61 13.45
C VAL A 245 -0.73 14.24 12.00
N LEU A 246 -1.57 14.64 11.05
CA LEU A 246 -1.41 14.32 9.63
C LEU A 246 -0.06 14.79 9.07
N PRO A 247 0.35 16.08 9.21
CA PRO A 247 1.66 16.51 8.74
C PRO A 247 2.82 15.85 9.50
N ALA A 248 2.65 15.54 10.80
CA ALA A 248 3.66 14.77 11.52
C ALA A 248 3.83 13.36 10.93
N TYR A 249 2.72 12.70 10.59
CA TYR A 249 2.73 11.38 9.99
C TYR A 249 3.35 11.37 8.58
N ASP A 250 3.20 12.42 7.77
CA ASP A 250 3.92 12.54 6.49
C ASP A 250 5.45 12.48 6.67
N HIS A 251 5.98 13.03 7.77
CA HIS A 251 7.41 12.92 8.10
C HIS A 251 7.81 11.49 8.52
N VAL A 252 6.90 10.73 9.13
CA VAL A 252 7.11 9.30 9.40
C VAL A 252 7.22 8.50 8.10
N LEU A 253 6.34 8.77 7.14
CA LEU A 253 6.37 8.13 5.81
C LEU A 253 7.69 8.42 5.09
N LYS A 254 8.13 9.68 5.10
CA LYS A 254 9.42 10.09 4.55
C LYS A 254 10.58 9.37 5.23
N ALA A 255 10.59 9.28 6.56
CA ALA A 255 11.60 8.52 7.31
C ALA A 255 11.61 7.05 6.88
N SER A 256 10.44 6.43 6.72
CA SER A 256 10.32 5.05 6.25
C SER A 256 10.86 4.87 4.83
N HIS A 257 10.59 5.79 3.91
CA HIS A 257 11.10 5.68 2.53
C HIS A 257 12.62 5.89 2.46
N LEU A 258 13.15 6.87 3.21
CA LEU A 258 14.60 7.09 3.33
C LEU A 258 15.32 5.86 3.88
N PHE A 259 14.73 5.20 4.88
CA PHE A 259 15.23 3.92 5.37
C PHE A 259 15.25 2.85 4.28
N ASN A 260 14.18 2.70 3.51
CA ASN A 260 14.12 1.72 2.42
C ASN A 260 15.16 1.98 1.33
N LEU A 261 15.47 3.25 1.02
CA LEU A 261 16.54 3.60 0.08
C LEU A 261 17.92 3.22 0.63
N MET A 262 18.19 3.51 1.91
CA MET A 262 19.44 3.12 2.57
C MET A 262 19.60 1.59 2.64
N ASP A 263 18.51 0.85 2.89
CA ASP A 263 18.47 -0.61 2.90
C ASP A 263 18.76 -1.18 1.50
N ALA A 264 18.14 -0.63 0.45
CA ALA A 264 18.41 -1.03 -0.94
C ALA A 264 19.85 -0.75 -1.38
N ARG A 265 20.50 0.30 -0.85
CA ARG A 265 21.94 0.56 -1.06
C ARG A 265 22.85 -0.46 -0.37
N GLY A 266 22.31 -1.36 0.46
CA GLY A 266 23.08 -2.33 1.24
C GLY A 266 23.93 -1.68 2.32
N ALA A 267 23.59 -0.46 2.74
CA ALA A 267 24.40 0.35 3.64
C ALA A 267 24.03 0.22 5.13
N ILE A 268 22.97 -0.52 5.43
CA ILE A 268 22.50 -0.77 6.80
C ILE A 268 22.92 -2.17 7.22
N ALA A 269 23.70 -2.29 8.29
CA ALA A 269 24.01 -3.59 8.87
C ALA A 269 22.75 -4.22 9.49
N VAL A 270 22.68 -5.56 9.54
CA VAL A 270 21.51 -6.29 10.09
C VAL A 270 21.12 -5.80 11.50
N ALA A 271 22.10 -5.54 12.36
CA ALA A 271 21.87 -5.03 13.71
C ALA A 271 21.33 -3.58 13.71
N GLU A 272 21.75 -2.74 12.76
CA GLU A 272 21.29 -1.36 12.63
C GLU A 272 19.88 -1.29 12.04
N ARG A 273 19.50 -2.25 11.19
CA ARG A 273 18.16 -2.33 10.58
C ARG A 273 17.06 -2.34 11.63
N GLN A 274 17.22 -3.15 12.67
CA GLN A 274 16.24 -3.22 13.76
C GLN A 274 16.13 -1.90 14.54
N SER A 275 17.24 -1.17 14.68
CA SER A 275 17.25 0.15 15.31
C SER A 275 16.46 1.18 14.48
N TYR A 276 16.66 1.23 13.16
CA TYR A 276 15.89 2.12 12.28
C TYR A 276 14.40 1.79 12.29
N ILE A 277 14.03 0.50 12.17
CA ILE A 277 12.64 0.06 12.25
C ILE A 277 12.01 0.46 13.58
N GLY A 278 12.70 0.24 14.70
CA GLY A 278 12.24 0.64 16.04
C GLY A 278 11.98 2.15 16.15
N ARG A 279 12.89 2.97 15.61
CA ARG A 279 12.73 4.43 15.61
C ARG A 279 11.52 4.88 14.78
N ILE A 280 11.33 4.34 13.57
CA ILE A 280 10.14 4.65 12.74
C ILE A 280 8.86 4.21 13.45
N ARG A 281 8.89 3.05 14.12
CA ARG A 281 7.75 2.55 14.91
C ARG A 281 7.41 3.46 16.07
N ASP A 282 8.41 3.97 16.80
CA ASP A 282 8.18 4.91 17.90
C ASP A 282 7.55 6.21 17.39
N LEU A 283 8.01 6.75 16.25
CA LEU A 283 7.39 7.91 15.61
C LEU A 283 5.94 7.63 15.18
N THR A 284 5.68 6.46 14.60
CA THR A 284 4.33 6.04 14.21
C THR A 284 3.41 5.95 15.43
N LYS A 285 3.89 5.34 16.52
CA LYS A 285 3.15 5.22 17.77
C LYS A 285 2.77 6.58 18.33
N MET A 286 3.69 7.55 18.32
CA MET A 286 3.39 8.93 18.74
C MET A 286 2.27 9.55 17.91
N CYS A 287 2.29 9.36 16.59
CA CYS A 287 1.21 9.83 15.70
C CYS A 287 -0.12 9.10 15.97
N ALA A 288 -0.08 7.79 16.18
CA ALA A 288 -1.26 6.97 16.49
C ALA A 288 -1.93 7.40 17.81
N GLU A 289 -1.15 7.57 18.88
CA GLU A 289 -1.64 8.05 20.18
C GLU A 289 -2.26 9.44 20.06
N ALA A 290 -1.59 10.36 19.34
CA ALA A 290 -2.11 11.71 19.11
C ALA A 290 -3.38 11.72 18.25
N TRP A 291 -3.47 10.83 17.25
CA TRP A 291 -4.66 10.65 16.41
C TRP A 291 -5.86 10.22 17.25
N VAL A 292 -5.69 9.16 18.04
CA VAL A 292 -6.73 8.62 18.91
C VAL A 292 -7.18 9.64 19.95
N ALA A 293 -6.23 10.36 20.57
CA ALA A 293 -6.55 11.42 21.52
C ALA A 293 -7.38 12.54 20.86
N ASN A 294 -7.06 12.90 19.61
CA ASN A 294 -7.82 13.88 18.84
C ASN A 294 -9.23 13.39 18.45
N GLU A 295 -9.41 12.08 18.29
CA GLU A 295 -10.69 11.45 17.95
C GLU A 295 -11.60 11.21 19.17
N GLY A 296 -11.11 11.45 20.39
CA GLY A 296 -11.87 11.28 21.64
C GLY A 296 -11.62 9.95 22.38
N GLY A 297 -10.56 9.21 22.02
CA GLY A 297 -10.15 7.95 22.66
C GLY A 297 -10.27 6.72 21.76
N ASN A 298 -9.67 5.60 22.17
CA ASN A 298 -9.85 4.28 21.55
C ASN A 298 -10.89 3.56 22.42
N ALA A 299 -12.08 3.29 21.88
CA ALA A 299 -13.17 2.69 22.66
C ALA A 299 -13.23 1.18 22.42
#